data_AF-A0A4Q1JQP9-F1
#
_entry.id   AF-A0A4Q1JQP9-F1
#
_cell.length_a   1.000
_cell.length_b   1.000
_cell.length_c   1.000
_cell.angle_alpha   90.00
_cell.angle_beta   90.00
_cell.angle_gamma   90.00
#
_symmetry.space_group_name_H-M   'P 1'
#
loop_
_entity.id
_entity.type
_entity.pdbx_description
1 polymer ?
#
loop_
_entity_poly.entity_id
_entity_poly.type
_entity_poly.pdbx_seq_one_letter_code
_entity_poly.pdbx_strand_id
1 'polypeptide(L)'
;MRLNLVIVFSLLMGNLGAFSQEYKVSLSDTNKAIALTNKAIKQINIDMIDDAFHLLVEAVSVDSTYRNSYLQLYTVAMHSPHQRNQLITIANVEILGFL
;
A
#
# COMPACT_ATOMS: atom_id res chain seq x y z
N MET A 1 -34.29 12.07 -29.89
CA MET A 1 -32.81 11.95 -29.76
C MET A 1 -32.28 11.86 -28.33
N ARG A 2 -32.92 12.48 -27.32
CA ARG A 2 -32.38 12.50 -25.94
C ARG A 2 -32.39 11.15 -25.21
N LEU A 3 -33.40 10.30 -25.45
CA LEU A 3 -33.53 8.99 -24.77
C LEU A 3 -32.45 7.99 -25.19
N ASN A 4 -32.11 7.94 -26.48
CA ASN A 4 -31.07 7.03 -26.99
C ASN A 4 -29.69 7.41 -26.45
N LEU A 5 -29.42 8.70 -26.22
CA LEU A 5 -28.15 9.15 -25.64
C LEU A 5 -28.01 8.68 -24.19
N VAL A 6 -29.08 8.74 -23.41
CA VAL A 6 -29.09 8.27 -22.00
C VAL A 6 -28.87 6.76 -21.94
N ILE A 7 -29.50 5.99 -22.82
CA ILE A 7 -29.33 4.53 -22.89
C ILE A 7 -27.90 4.16 -23.26
N VAL A 8 -27.31 4.82 -24.26
CA VAL A 8 -25.92 4.60 -24.67
C VAL A 8 -24.95 4.98 -23.53
N PHE A 9 -25.21 6.07 -22.81
CA PHE A 9 -24.38 6.50 -21.69
C PHE A 9 -24.46 5.54 -20.50
N SER A 10 -25.64 5.02 -20.19
CA SER A 10 -25.84 4.00 -19.14
C SER A 10 -25.19 2.66 -19.50
N LEU A 11 -25.23 2.24 -20.77
CA LEU A 11 -24.52 1.06 -21.25
C LEU A 11 -22.99 1.23 -21.21
N LEU A 12 -22.49 2.44 -21.45
CA LEU A 12 -21.06 2.76 -21.36
C LEU A 12 -20.57 2.67 -19.91
N MET A 13 -21.33 3.20 -18.96
CA MET A 13 -21.01 3.11 -17.52
C MET A 13 -21.12 1.68 -16.98
N GLY A 14 -22.07 0.88 -17.47
CA GLY A 14 -22.20 -0.53 -17.09
C GLY A 14 -21.04 -1.43 -17.54
N ASN A 15 -20.31 -1.03 -18.60
CA ASN A 15 -19.12 -1.73 -19.10
C ASN A 15 -17.80 -1.27 -18.46
N LEU A 16 -17.80 -0.16 -17.71
CA LEU A 16 -16.70 0.21 -16.81
C LEU A 16 -16.82 -0.59 -15.51
N GLY A 17 -16.94 -1.91 -15.67
CA GLY A 17 -17.09 -2.87 -14.60
C GLY A 17 -16.09 -2.59 -13.50
N ALA A 18 -16.60 -2.59 -12.27
CA ALA A 18 -15.82 -2.47 -11.06
C ALA A 18 -14.72 -3.53 -11.06
N PHE A 19 -13.52 -3.16 -11.49
CA PHE A 19 -12.30 -3.90 -11.19
C PHE A 19 -12.07 -3.76 -9.68
N SER A 20 -12.78 -4.58 -8.92
CA SER A 20 -12.55 -4.76 -7.49
C SER A 20 -11.30 -5.62 -7.34
N GLN A 21 -10.25 -5.03 -6.78
CA GLN A 21 -9.05 -5.76 -6.43
C GLN A 21 -9.38 -6.77 -5.31
N GLU A 22 -9.22 -8.06 -5.58
CA GLU A 22 -9.37 -9.10 -4.57
C GLU A 22 -8.11 -9.18 -3.71
N TYR A 23 -8.20 -8.69 -2.48
CA TYR A 23 -7.14 -8.84 -1.48
C TYR A 23 -7.33 -10.17 -0.75
N LYS A 24 -6.40 -11.11 -0.94
CA LYS A 24 -6.31 -12.31 -0.10
C LYS A 24 -5.66 -11.94 1.23
N VAL A 25 -6.48 -11.53 2.20
CA VAL A 25 -6.02 -11.23 3.55
C VAL A 25 -6.12 -12.50 4.41
N SER A 26 -5.02 -12.91 5.01
CA SER A 26 -5.01 -13.98 6.01
C SER A 26 -4.71 -13.41 7.39
N LEU A 27 -5.39 -13.93 8.42
CA LEU A 27 -5.10 -13.58 9.82
C LEU A 27 -3.63 -13.81 10.20
N SER A 28 -3.00 -14.83 9.60
CA SER A 28 -1.59 -15.13 9.82
C SER A 28 -0.69 -14.02 9.26
N ASP A 29 -0.96 -13.56 8.05
CA ASP A 29 -0.17 -12.52 7.39
C ASP A 29 -0.37 -11.17 8.08
N THR A 30 -1.61 -10.82 8.43
CA THR A 30 -1.89 -9.62 9.23
C THR A 30 -1.14 -9.63 10.56
N ASN A 31 -1.12 -10.77 11.27
CA ASN A 31 -0.37 -10.90 12.52
C ASN A 31 1.14 -10.75 12.30
N LYS A 32 1.68 -11.30 11.20
CA LYS A 32 3.09 -11.13 10.84
C LYS A 32 3.41 -9.67 10.51
N ALA A 33 2.55 -8.98 9.76
CA ALA A 33 2.71 -7.56 9.46
C ALA A 33 2.67 -6.70 10.74
N ILE A 34 1.76 -7.00 11.68
CA ILE A 34 1.72 -6.35 13.00
C ILE A 34 3.04 -6.55 13.76
N ALA A 35 3.57 -7.77 13.78
CA ALA A 35 4.82 -8.08 14.47
C ALA A 35 6.02 -7.32 13.87
N LEU A 36 6.12 -7.28 12.53
CA LEU A 36 7.15 -6.53 11.82
C LEU A 36 7.05 -5.02 12.10
N THR A 37 5.84 -4.45 12.03
CA THR A 37 5.59 -3.04 12.32
C THR A 37 5.94 -2.68 13.76
N ASN A 38 5.58 -3.51 14.73
CA ASN A 38 5.97 -3.29 16.13
C ASN A 38 7.49 -3.37 16.33
N LYS A 39 8.18 -4.25 15.61
CA LYS A 39 9.65 -4.31 15.62
C LYS A 39 10.27 -3.06 15.02
N ALA A 40 9.72 -2.57 13.90
CA ALA A 40 10.18 -1.33 13.29
C ALA A 40 10.02 -0.13 14.23
N ILE A 41 8.89 -0.01 14.93
CA ILE A 41 8.68 1.06 15.92
C ILE A 41 9.75 1.02 17.02
N LYS A 42 10.16 -0.18 17.47
CA LYS A 42 11.27 -0.31 18.43
C LYS A 42 12.59 0.19 17.85
N GLN A 43 12.86 -0.06 16.57
CA GLN A 43 14.06 0.44 15.88
C GLN A 43 14.04 1.97 15.72
N ILE A 44 12.88 2.54 15.40
CA ILE A 44 12.69 4.00 15.35
C ILE A 44 13.05 4.64 16.71
N ASN A 45 12.61 4.03 17.81
CA ASN A 45 12.87 4.57 19.15
C ASN A 45 14.35 4.55 19.57
N ILE A 46 15.21 3.83 18.84
CA ILE A 46 16.66 3.79 19.05
C ILE A 46 17.43 4.36 17.85
N ASP A 47 16.79 5.22 17.05
CA ASP A 47 17.35 5.92 15.88
C ASP A 47 17.90 4.99 14.78
N MET A 48 17.48 3.73 14.74
CA MET A 48 17.82 2.77 13.69
C MET A 48 16.83 2.88 12.51
N ILE A 49 16.87 4.03 11.84
CA ILE A 49 15.87 4.42 10.81
C ILE A 49 15.92 3.51 9.57
N ASP A 50 17.12 3.12 9.10
CA ASP A 50 17.24 2.25 7.92
C ASP A 50 16.68 0.85 8.18
N ASP A 51 16.97 0.25 9.34
CA ASP A 51 16.42 -1.03 9.75
C ASP A 51 14.89 -0.95 9.91
N ALA A 52 14.40 0.14 10.50
CA ALA A 52 12.96 0.39 10.60
C ALA A 52 12.31 0.47 9.22
N PHE A 53 12.93 1.16 8.27
CA PHE A 53 12.45 1.28 6.90
C PHE A 53 12.32 -0.10 6.24
N HIS A 54 13.36 -0.95 6.34
CA HIS A 54 13.33 -2.30 5.76
C HIS A 54 12.23 -3.18 6.37
N LEU A 55 12.06 -3.14 7.70
CA LEU A 55 11.01 -3.89 8.38
C LEU A 55 9.60 -3.45 7.96
N LEU A 56 9.42 -2.16 7.68
CA LEU A 56 8.14 -1.60 7.27
C LEU A 56 7.81 -1.91 5.81
N VAL A 57 8.82 -1.93 4.92
CA VAL A 57 8.67 -2.44 3.55
C VAL A 57 8.27 -3.92 3.57
N GLU A 58 8.92 -4.73 4.41
CA GLU A 58 8.52 -6.15 4.56
C GLU A 58 7.09 -6.27 5.09
N ALA A 59 6.71 -5.49 6.11
CA ALA A 59 5.37 -5.52 6.69
C ALA A 59 4.28 -5.20 5.66
N VAL A 60 4.52 -4.20 4.79
CA VAL A 60 3.62 -3.86 3.68
C VAL A 60 3.53 -4.99 2.66
N SER A 61 4.66 -5.62 2.32
CA SER A 61 4.69 -6.73 1.35
C SER A 61 3.95 -7.98 1.86
N VAL A 62 3.90 -8.18 3.17
CA VAL A 62 3.20 -9.30 3.83
C VAL A 62 1.69 -9.05 3.86
N ASP A 63 1.26 -7.84 4.25
CA ASP A 63 -0.14 -7.45 4.26
C ASP A 63 -0.30 -5.98 3.87
N SER A 64 -0.62 -5.76 2.60
CA SER A 64 -0.86 -4.44 2.01
C SER A 64 -2.15 -3.78 2.49
N THR A 65 -2.98 -4.48 3.28
CA THR A 65 -4.21 -3.91 3.86
C THR A 65 -3.99 -3.39 5.29
N TYR A 66 -2.87 -3.74 5.94
CA TYR A 66 -2.55 -3.28 7.28
C TYR A 66 -2.03 -1.83 7.29
N ARG A 67 -2.97 -0.88 7.41
CA ARG A 67 -2.75 0.57 7.32
C ARG A 67 -1.60 1.12 8.19
N ASN A 68 -1.35 0.57 9.37
CA ASN A 68 -0.33 1.11 10.27
C ASN A 68 1.08 0.99 9.68
N SER A 69 1.37 -0.10 8.95
CA SER A 69 2.67 -0.28 8.27
C SER A 69 2.96 0.89 7.32
N TYR A 70 1.99 1.30 6.51
CA TYR A 70 2.14 2.43 5.59
C TYR A 70 2.35 3.77 6.30
N LEU A 71 1.63 4.01 7.40
CA LEU A 71 1.78 5.26 8.17
C LEU A 71 3.18 5.39 8.77
N GLN A 72 3.68 4.31 9.37
CA GLN A 72 5.03 4.29 9.91
C GLN A 72 6.06 4.39 8.78
N LEU A 73 5.86 3.67 7.66
CA LEU A 73 6.76 3.70 6.51
C LEU A 73 6.88 5.11 5.94
N TYR A 74 5.76 5.82 5.78
CA TYR A 74 5.75 7.22 5.34
C TYR A 74 6.54 8.11 6.31
N THR A 75 6.32 7.95 7.62
CA THR A 75 7.00 8.75 8.65
C THR A 75 8.52 8.55 8.62
N VAL A 76 8.97 7.30 8.51
CA VAL A 76 10.38 6.94 8.41
C VAL A 76 10.96 7.43 7.09
N ALA A 77 10.27 7.21 5.97
CA ALA A 77 10.74 7.62 4.66
C ALA A 77 11.03 9.12 4.57
N MET A 78 10.27 9.95 5.30
CA MET A 78 10.46 11.40 5.31
C MET A 78 11.73 11.88 6.03
N HIS A 79 12.42 11.02 6.80
CA HIS A 79 13.67 11.39 7.47
C HIS A 79 14.82 11.71 6.52
N SER A 80 14.91 11.03 5.37
CA SER A 80 16.00 11.27 4.41
C SER A 80 15.51 11.32 2.95
N PRO A 81 16.16 12.13 2.09
CA PRO A 81 15.87 12.11 0.65
C PRO A 81 16.06 10.72 0.03
N HIS A 82 16.99 9.92 0.55
CA HIS A 82 17.27 8.57 0.05
C HIS A 82 16.07 7.63 0.26
N GLN A 83 15.55 7.55 1.50
CA GLN A 83 14.42 6.70 1.84
C GLN A 83 13.13 7.17 1.16
N ARG A 84 12.92 8.49 0.99
CA ARG A 84 11.80 9.02 0.17
C ARG A 84 11.83 8.49 -1.26
N ASN A 85 12.99 8.51 -1.91
CA ASN A 85 13.12 8.05 -3.29
C ASN A 85 12.91 6.53 -3.41
N GLN A 86 13.35 5.76 -2.41
CA GLN A 86 13.06 4.33 -2.34
C GLN A 86 11.56 4.05 -2.20
N LEU A 87 10.86 4.78 -1.33
CA LEU A 87 9.41 4.63 -1.16
C LEU A 87 8.64 4.93 -2.46
N ILE A 88 9.00 6.02 -3.17
CA ILE A 88 8.39 6.35 -4.47
C ILE A 88 8.61 5.21 -5.47
N THR A 89 9.79 4.59 -5.46
CA THR A 89 10.10 3.45 -6.34
C THR A 89 9.21 2.26 -6.02
N ILE A 90 9.08 1.90 -4.74
CA ILE A 90 8.23 0.78 -4.29
C ILE A 90 6.76 1.04 -4.64
N ALA A 91 6.25 2.24 -4.36
CA ALA A 91 4.89 2.63 -4.70
C ALA A 91 4.61 2.55 -6.20
N ASN A 92 5.56 2.97 -7.05
CA ASN A 92 5.40 2.87 -8.50
C ASN A 92 5.42 1.43 -9.02
N VAL A 93 6.18 0.53 -8.39
CA VAL A 93 6.22 -0.90 -8.75
C VAL A 93 4.93 -1.61 -8.31
N GLU A 94 4.41 -1.31 -7.12
CA GLU A 94 3.10 -1.83 -6.70
C GLU A 94 1.99 -1.31 -7.62
N ILE A 95 1.95 -0.02 -7.97
CA ILE A 95 0.96 0.55 -8.90
C ILE A 95 1.03 -0.07 -10.31
N LEU A 96 2.22 -0.43 -10.80
CA LEU A 96 2.40 -1.11 -12.10
C LEU A 96 2.11 -2.62 -12.05
N GLY A 97 2.14 -3.24 -10.87
CA GLY A 97 1.65 -4.61 -10.67
C GLY A 97 0.12 -4.72 -10.53
N PHE A 98 -0.57 -3.58 -10.50
CA PHE A 98 -2.02 -3.45 -10.34
C PHE A 98 -2.77 -2.92 -11.57
N LEU A 99 -2.07 -2.63 -12.68
CA LEU A 99 -2.64 -2.30 -14.00
C LEU A 99 -2.38 -3.43 -15.00
#